data_AF-A0A0D2NBV9-F1
#
_entry.id   AF-A0A0D2NBV9-F1
#
_cell.length_a   1.000
_cell.length_b   1.000
_cell.length_c   1.000
_cell.angle_alpha   90.00
_cell.angle_beta   90.00
_cell.angle_gamma   90.00
#
_symmetry.space_group_name_H-M   'P 1'
#
loop_
_entity.id
_entity.type
_entity.pdbx_description
1 polymer ?
#
loop_
_entity_poly.entity_id
_entity_poly.type
_entity_poly.pdbx_seq_one_letter_code
_entity_poly.pdbx_strand_id
1 'polypeptide(L)'
;MATEYFQIGGYMPHVQWHQPYQFDDRLSQIIWDPSSPLRRGKPTGSPLELILGITPRGSSHLLLTADQAHGVASHGNLRYPGKRPDQRTSRDCVVYQSLSPIYFASVEDLEKKLRTLKPKAKKGKPGDTSQANRGYLLDTIDLSRGAFEHGRVLYRLLREEIRPTMYSVEPPSWMGDIEIASFVFNTKGVDDRLAEERIKTPHVLDVGFCRATLPNLDPALGSAQYIIPGRNALLGRKEKKETFKHGETKAINTADPAALPRAIQELFQGCKSPLVLLVNNKEETLNYLRNMGVNTSEWQDGLTGLLYNQNFTTGNDFQSNAAPRYNNYRDGRDRSRSPGRGFDYNHNRHASNSRSQPYQEPRRRHRLAPVYVVDVRRSYKTLMESDNAKTPVEIAVKLRLPDVEAGWWCAGNEAPLLIDIWRSMVAGAAIDEQRQQRQPIRDPAAGPSESLPGDAPEINEGAPEDEDSDEERDPNVSVVQAQIANKPGQVPEPVDILDVSDYGDSSDDSD
;
A
#
# COMPACT_ATOMS: atom_id res chain seq x y z
N MET A 1 -26.71 2.74 -5.94
CA MET A 1 -26.66 1.45 -5.22
C MET A 1 -25.19 1.10 -5.08
N ALA A 2 -24.77 0.56 -3.93
CA ALA A 2 -23.39 0.10 -3.77
C ALA A 2 -23.12 -1.08 -4.71
N THR A 3 -21.97 -1.07 -5.39
CA THR A 3 -21.54 -2.19 -6.23
C THR A 3 -21.18 -3.37 -5.32
N GLU A 4 -21.77 -4.54 -5.58
CA GLU A 4 -21.48 -5.78 -4.85
C GLU A 4 -20.37 -6.58 -5.56
N TYR A 5 -19.47 -7.17 -4.77
CA TYR A 5 -18.33 -7.93 -5.28
C TYR A 5 -18.33 -9.39 -4.82
N PHE A 6 -17.98 -10.28 -5.75
CA PHE A 6 -17.91 -11.72 -5.57
C PHE A 6 -16.48 -12.20 -5.75
N GLN A 7 -15.92 -12.80 -4.71
CA GLN A 7 -14.57 -13.37 -4.76
C GLN A 7 -14.58 -14.69 -5.54
N ILE A 8 -13.68 -14.78 -6.50
CA ILE A 8 -13.41 -15.99 -7.26
C ILE A 8 -12.08 -16.60 -6.80
N GLY A 9 -12.12 -17.90 -6.46
CA GLY A 9 -10.96 -18.64 -5.96
C GLY A 9 -10.43 -18.17 -4.58
N GLY A 10 -9.32 -18.77 -4.19
CA GLY A 10 -8.58 -18.47 -2.96
C GLY A 10 -9.22 -18.90 -1.64
N TYR A 11 -8.87 -18.24 -0.54
CA TYR A 11 -9.42 -18.55 0.80
C TYR A 11 -10.88 -18.09 0.91
N MET A 12 -11.79 -19.02 1.23
CA MET A 12 -13.22 -18.77 1.43
C MET A 12 -13.88 -17.97 0.28
N PRO A 13 -13.85 -18.47 -0.98
CA PRO A 13 -14.48 -17.77 -2.09
C PRO A 13 -16.00 -17.67 -1.88
N HIS A 14 -16.59 -16.52 -2.22
CA HIS A 14 -18.05 -16.36 -2.26
C HIS A 14 -18.65 -17.27 -3.33
N VAL A 15 -17.90 -17.47 -4.41
CA VAL A 15 -18.28 -18.26 -5.56
C VAL A 15 -17.76 -19.69 -5.41
N GLN A 16 -18.59 -20.57 -4.87
CA GLN A 16 -18.31 -22.01 -4.80
C GLN A 16 -18.93 -22.73 -6.00
N TRP A 17 -18.48 -22.39 -7.21
CA TRP A 17 -19.04 -23.01 -8.41
C TRP A 17 -18.76 -24.52 -8.48
N HIS A 18 -17.66 -25.01 -7.89
CA HIS A 18 -17.31 -26.43 -7.90
C HIS A 18 -16.54 -26.91 -6.65
N GLN A 19 -16.37 -28.23 -6.53
CA GLN A 19 -15.65 -28.87 -5.42
C GLN A 19 -14.18 -28.38 -5.31
N PRO A 20 -13.64 -28.25 -4.08
CA PRO A 20 -12.47 -27.43 -3.74
C PRO A 20 -11.11 -27.81 -4.35
N TYR A 21 -10.98 -28.92 -5.10
CA TYR A 21 -9.66 -29.48 -5.40
C TYR A 21 -9.26 -29.56 -6.89
N GLN A 22 -10.15 -29.40 -7.87
CA GLN A 22 -9.84 -29.80 -9.26
C GLN A 22 -10.18 -28.79 -10.39
N PHE A 23 -10.47 -27.51 -10.13
CA PHE A 23 -11.15 -26.69 -11.15
C PHE A 23 -10.68 -25.25 -11.39
N ASP A 24 -9.49 -24.84 -10.96
CA ASP A 24 -8.93 -23.53 -11.36
C ASP A 24 -8.82 -23.43 -12.90
N ASP A 25 -8.47 -24.53 -13.55
CA ASP A 25 -8.33 -24.66 -15.01
C ASP A 25 -9.69 -24.50 -15.73
N ARG A 26 -10.78 -25.13 -15.24
CA ARG A 26 -12.12 -24.95 -15.85
C ARG A 26 -12.69 -23.56 -15.58
N LEU A 27 -12.48 -23.03 -14.38
CA LEU A 27 -12.95 -21.69 -14.04
C LEU A 27 -12.28 -20.64 -14.95
N SER A 28 -10.97 -20.73 -15.09
CA SER A 28 -10.22 -19.85 -15.98
C SER A 28 -10.67 -20.01 -17.44
N GLN A 29 -10.92 -21.24 -17.92
CA GLN A 29 -11.49 -21.49 -19.24
C GLN A 29 -12.86 -20.86 -19.45
N ILE A 30 -13.80 -21.00 -18.50
CA ILE A 30 -15.15 -20.39 -18.59
C ILE A 30 -15.05 -18.86 -18.62
N ILE A 31 -14.18 -18.28 -17.79
CA ILE A 31 -13.98 -16.83 -17.74
C ILE A 31 -13.32 -16.32 -19.04
N TRP A 32 -12.34 -17.06 -19.56
CA TRP A 32 -11.54 -16.72 -20.74
C TRP A 32 -12.23 -17.03 -22.08
N ASP A 33 -13.30 -17.83 -22.07
CA ASP A 33 -14.02 -18.22 -23.27
C ASP A 33 -14.40 -16.99 -24.13
N PRO A 34 -14.22 -17.01 -25.46
CA PRO A 34 -14.56 -15.87 -26.33
C PRO A 34 -16.03 -15.43 -26.23
N SER A 35 -16.95 -16.34 -25.87
CA SER A 35 -18.37 -16.05 -25.66
C SER A 35 -18.72 -15.64 -24.22
N SER A 36 -17.73 -15.68 -23.31
CA SER A 36 -17.85 -15.15 -21.95
C SER A 36 -18.35 -13.70 -21.97
N PRO A 37 -19.28 -13.32 -21.08
CA PRO A 37 -19.77 -11.94 -21.00
C PRO A 37 -18.67 -10.94 -20.63
N LEU A 38 -17.55 -11.39 -20.05
CA LEU A 38 -16.40 -10.55 -19.73
C LEU A 38 -15.57 -10.16 -20.96
N ARG A 39 -15.75 -10.90 -22.07
CA ARG A 39 -15.05 -10.67 -23.34
C ARG A 39 -15.96 -10.17 -24.45
N ARG A 40 -17.29 -10.17 -24.23
CA ARG A 40 -18.27 -9.71 -25.21
C ARG A 40 -17.98 -8.27 -25.65
N GLY A 41 -17.82 -8.07 -26.96
CA GLY A 41 -17.56 -6.75 -27.54
C GLY A 41 -16.09 -6.30 -27.46
N LYS A 42 -15.19 -7.10 -26.87
CA LYS A 42 -13.75 -6.84 -26.92
C LYS A 42 -13.11 -7.56 -28.12
N PRO A 43 -12.09 -6.99 -28.78
CA PRO A 43 -11.36 -7.65 -29.85
C PRO A 43 -10.74 -8.99 -29.42
N THR A 44 -10.68 -9.97 -30.33
CA THR A 44 -9.96 -11.22 -30.08
C THR A 44 -8.50 -10.94 -29.70
N GLY A 45 -8.05 -11.50 -28.58
CA GLY A 45 -6.70 -11.26 -28.05
C GLY A 45 -6.58 -10.07 -27.09
N SER A 46 -7.65 -9.28 -26.86
CA SER A 46 -7.64 -8.28 -25.80
C SER A 46 -7.43 -8.94 -24.44
N PRO A 47 -6.66 -8.34 -23.52
CA PRO A 47 -6.48 -8.87 -22.18
C PRO A 47 -7.82 -8.93 -21.43
N LEU A 48 -7.97 -9.97 -20.61
CA LEU A 48 -9.10 -10.08 -19.69
C LEU A 48 -8.87 -9.13 -18.52
N GLU A 49 -9.89 -8.36 -18.17
CA GLU A 49 -9.86 -7.42 -17.05
C GLU A 49 -10.76 -7.95 -15.93
N LEU A 50 -10.18 -8.12 -14.74
CA LEU A 50 -10.87 -8.44 -13.51
C LEU A 50 -10.60 -7.36 -12.45
N ILE A 51 -11.23 -7.49 -11.28
CA ILE A 51 -11.03 -6.57 -10.16
C ILE A 51 -10.11 -7.25 -9.14
N LEU A 52 -9.05 -6.55 -8.74
CA LEU A 52 -8.19 -6.88 -7.61
C LEU A 52 -8.69 -6.13 -6.38
N GLY A 53 -9.19 -6.87 -5.40
CA GLY A 53 -9.54 -6.33 -4.09
C GLY A 53 -8.41 -6.52 -3.09
N ILE A 54 -7.91 -5.43 -2.51
CA ILE A 54 -6.97 -5.44 -1.40
C ILE A 54 -7.73 -5.14 -0.11
N THR A 55 -7.64 -6.00 0.90
CA THR A 55 -8.25 -5.76 2.21
C THR A 55 -7.41 -4.77 3.04
N PRO A 56 -7.94 -4.18 4.12
CA PRO A 56 -7.15 -3.38 5.07
C PRO A 56 -5.97 -4.12 5.71
N ARG A 57 -5.92 -5.46 5.61
CA ARG A 57 -4.81 -6.29 6.09
C ARG A 57 -3.76 -6.55 5.02
N GLY A 58 -3.97 -6.06 3.80
CA GLY A 58 -3.08 -6.28 2.66
C GLY A 58 -3.32 -7.58 1.90
N SER A 59 -4.29 -8.42 2.26
CA SER A 59 -4.62 -9.62 1.47
C SER A 59 -5.29 -9.24 0.15
N SER A 60 -4.91 -9.95 -0.92
CA SER A 60 -5.45 -9.79 -2.26
C SER A 60 -6.50 -10.84 -2.62
N HIS A 61 -7.50 -10.42 -3.37
CA HIS A 61 -8.61 -11.24 -3.84
C HIS A 61 -8.94 -10.88 -5.29
N LEU A 62 -9.23 -11.88 -6.13
CA LEU A 62 -9.82 -11.65 -7.45
C LEU A 62 -11.33 -11.59 -7.32
N LEU A 63 -11.92 -10.55 -7.88
CA LEU A 63 -13.32 -10.21 -7.74
C LEU A 63 -14.00 -10.04 -9.10
N LEU A 64 -15.30 -10.33 -9.10
CA LEU A 64 -16.26 -9.96 -10.13
C LEU A 64 -17.31 -9.04 -9.52
N THR A 65 -17.85 -8.09 -10.30
CA THR A 65 -19.09 -7.41 -9.91
C THR A 65 -20.27 -8.39 -9.91
N ALA A 66 -21.38 -8.03 -9.27
CA ALA A 66 -22.60 -8.84 -9.30
C ALA A 66 -23.05 -9.20 -10.73
N ASP A 67 -23.09 -8.21 -11.63
CA ASP A 67 -23.48 -8.42 -13.03
C ASP A 67 -22.52 -9.37 -13.77
N GLN A 68 -21.22 -9.22 -13.51
CA GLN A 68 -20.19 -10.08 -14.06
C GLN A 68 -20.31 -11.52 -13.54
N ALA A 69 -20.48 -11.69 -12.22
CA ALA A 69 -20.68 -13.00 -11.60
C ALA A 69 -21.94 -13.70 -12.12
N HIS A 70 -23.03 -12.96 -12.31
CA HIS A 70 -24.28 -13.47 -12.87
C HIS A 70 -24.10 -13.91 -14.32
N GLY A 71 -23.45 -13.08 -15.13
CA GLY A 71 -23.15 -13.40 -16.52
C GLY A 71 -22.29 -14.65 -16.65
N VAL A 72 -21.18 -14.73 -15.90
CA VAL A 72 -20.27 -15.89 -15.93
C VAL A 72 -20.98 -17.15 -15.45
N ALA A 73 -21.79 -17.06 -14.39
CA ALA A 73 -22.54 -18.21 -13.89
C ALA A 73 -23.52 -18.74 -14.94
N SER A 74 -24.25 -17.85 -15.60
CA SER A 74 -25.22 -18.21 -16.65
C SER A 74 -24.51 -18.82 -17.87
N HIS A 75 -23.37 -18.26 -18.27
CA HIS A 75 -22.58 -18.75 -19.39
C HIS A 75 -22.00 -20.16 -19.15
N GLY A 76 -21.45 -20.40 -17.96
CA GLY A 76 -20.82 -21.68 -17.61
C GLY A 76 -21.79 -22.75 -17.10
N ASN A 77 -23.11 -22.51 -17.12
CA ASN A 77 -24.11 -23.35 -16.44
C ASN A 77 -23.77 -23.61 -14.96
N LEU A 78 -23.26 -22.58 -14.28
CA LEU A 78 -22.84 -22.63 -12.89
C LEU A 78 -23.96 -22.13 -11.99
N ARG A 79 -24.01 -22.67 -10.77
CA ARG A 79 -24.94 -22.18 -9.75
C ARG A 79 -24.54 -20.76 -9.35
N TYR A 80 -25.40 -19.78 -9.62
CA TYR A 80 -25.19 -18.43 -9.09
C TYR A 80 -25.08 -18.49 -7.55
N PRO A 81 -24.18 -17.72 -6.91
CA PRO A 81 -24.06 -17.69 -5.46
C PRO A 81 -25.39 -17.23 -4.86
N GLY A 82 -26.20 -18.18 -4.40
CA GLY A 82 -27.48 -17.87 -3.75
C GLY A 82 -27.20 -17.16 -2.43
N LYS A 83 -28.06 -16.20 -2.06
CA LYS A 83 -28.05 -15.51 -0.75
C LYS A 83 -28.27 -16.53 0.38
N ARG A 84 -27.23 -17.24 0.80
CA ARG A 84 -27.27 -18.05 2.01
C ARG A 84 -27.46 -17.10 3.20
N PRO A 85 -28.38 -17.39 4.14
CA PRO A 85 -28.66 -16.51 5.28
C PRO A 85 -27.45 -16.28 6.20
N ASP A 86 -26.49 -17.21 6.20
CA ASP A 86 -25.33 -17.27 7.10
C ASP A 86 -23.99 -16.90 6.45
N GLN A 87 -23.91 -16.92 5.12
CA GLN A 87 -22.74 -16.47 4.37
C GLN A 87 -23.02 -15.08 3.79
N ARG A 88 -22.17 -14.10 4.13
CA ARG A 88 -22.07 -12.84 3.39
C ARG A 88 -21.69 -13.18 1.94
N THR A 89 -22.70 -13.33 1.10
CA THR A 89 -22.59 -13.92 -0.25
C THR A 89 -22.02 -12.96 -1.26
N SER A 90 -22.12 -11.67 -0.98
CA SER A 90 -21.34 -10.61 -1.59
C SER A 90 -20.63 -9.84 -0.49
N ARG A 91 -19.50 -9.23 -0.85
CA ARG A 91 -18.88 -8.21 -0.02
C ARG A 91 -19.17 -6.84 -0.63
N ASP A 92 -19.63 -5.95 0.23
CA ASP A 92 -19.69 -4.53 -0.08
C ASP A 92 -18.25 -3.99 -0.22
N CYS A 93 -18.05 -3.00 -1.09
CA CYS A 93 -16.76 -2.35 -1.31
C CYS A 93 -16.07 -1.89 -0.02
N VAL A 94 -16.84 -1.58 1.03
CA VAL A 94 -16.35 -1.16 2.36
C VAL A 94 -15.36 -2.15 3.00
N VAL A 95 -15.36 -3.42 2.61
CA VAL A 95 -14.43 -4.42 3.18
C VAL A 95 -13.03 -4.34 2.56
N TYR A 96 -12.89 -3.64 1.43
CA TYR A 96 -11.66 -3.53 0.68
C TYR A 96 -11.07 -2.15 0.91
N GLN A 97 -9.77 -2.12 1.19
CA GLN A 97 -9.01 -0.88 1.20
C GLN A 97 -8.88 -0.31 -0.21
N SER A 98 -8.73 -1.17 -1.22
CA SER A 98 -8.60 -0.76 -2.62
C SER A 98 -9.26 -1.77 -3.55
N LEU A 99 -9.88 -1.26 -4.61
CA LEU A 99 -10.43 -2.02 -5.72
C LEU A 99 -9.76 -1.50 -6.99
N SER A 100 -8.87 -2.28 -7.58
CA SER A 100 -8.09 -1.87 -8.75
C SER A 100 -8.21 -2.86 -9.90
N PRO A 101 -7.97 -2.45 -11.15
CA PRO A 101 -7.95 -3.36 -12.28
C PRO A 101 -6.74 -4.29 -12.24
N ILE A 102 -6.97 -5.54 -12.62
CA ILE A 102 -5.93 -6.52 -12.94
C ILE A 102 -6.21 -7.15 -14.31
N TYR A 103 -5.16 -7.30 -15.11
CA TYR A 103 -5.25 -7.76 -16.49
C TYR A 103 -4.51 -9.07 -16.68
N PHE A 104 -5.09 -9.97 -17.47
CA PHE A 104 -4.50 -11.25 -17.85
C PHE A 104 -4.38 -11.30 -19.37
N ALA A 105 -3.18 -11.61 -19.87
CA ALA A 105 -2.92 -11.69 -21.30
C ALA A 105 -3.31 -13.05 -21.89
N SER A 106 -3.35 -14.09 -21.05
CA SER A 106 -3.68 -15.45 -21.41
C SER A 106 -4.55 -16.16 -20.35
N VAL A 107 -5.13 -17.31 -20.71
CA VAL A 107 -5.87 -18.14 -19.73
C VAL A 107 -4.92 -18.73 -18.70
N GLU A 108 -3.69 -19.03 -19.12
CA GLU A 108 -2.61 -19.56 -18.30
C GLU A 108 -2.19 -18.56 -17.22
N ASP A 109 -2.16 -17.25 -17.53
CA ASP A 109 -1.86 -16.21 -16.54
C ASP A 109 -2.94 -16.15 -15.45
N LEU A 110 -4.21 -16.27 -15.85
CA LEU A 110 -5.34 -16.29 -14.92
C LEU A 110 -5.30 -17.54 -14.03
N GLU A 111 -5.09 -18.70 -14.64
CA GLU A 111 -4.96 -19.98 -13.94
C GLU A 111 -3.81 -19.94 -12.92
N LYS A 112 -2.64 -19.44 -13.34
CA LYS A 112 -1.48 -19.23 -12.46
C LYS A 112 -1.84 -18.33 -11.28
N LYS A 113 -2.53 -17.21 -11.50
CA LYS A 113 -2.95 -16.32 -10.41
C LYS A 113 -3.94 -17.00 -9.45
N LEU A 114 -4.94 -17.71 -9.96
CA LEU A 114 -5.89 -18.47 -9.14
C LEU A 114 -5.18 -19.50 -8.25
N ARG A 115 -4.19 -20.21 -8.80
CA ARG A 115 -3.35 -21.16 -8.05
C ARG A 115 -2.56 -20.48 -6.93
N THR A 116 -2.02 -19.27 -7.15
CA THR A 116 -1.30 -18.54 -6.09
C THR A 116 -2.19 -18.09 -4.94
N LEU A 117 -3.49 -17.92 -5.19
CA LEU A 117 -4.48 -17.55 -4.17
C LEU A 117 -5.00 -18.76 -3.40
N LYS A 118 -4.76 -19.99 -3.86
CA LYS A 118 -5.24 -21.21 -3.21
C LYS A 118 -4.53 -21.42 -1.85
N PRO A 119 -5.27 -21.61 -0.74
CA PRO A 119 -4.68 -21.93 0.54
C PRO A 119 -3.92 -23.26 0.49
N LYS A 120 -2.73 -23.32 1.10
CA LYS A 120 -2.04 -24.59 1.33
C LYS A 120 -2.65 -25.26 2.55
N ALA A 121 -3.10 -26.50 2.41
CA ALA A 121 -3.66 -27.27 3.51
C ALA A 121 -2.60 -27.42 4.62
N LYS A 122 -2.75 -26.66 5.70
CA LYS A 122 -1.95 -26.81 6.92
C LYS A 122 -2.92 -27.10 8.06
N LYS A 123 -2.80 -28.28 8.65
CA LYS A 123 -3.63 -28.71 9.78
C LYS A 123 -3.42 -27.69 10.93
N GLY A 124 -4.51 -27.13 11.45
CA GLY A 124 -4.49 -26.33 12.69
C GLY A 124 -4.15 -24.84 12.58
N LYS A 125 -3.89 -24.26 11.40
CA LYS A 125 -3.67 -22.80 11.28
C LYS A 125 -4.91 -22.09 10.73
N PRO A 126 -5.62 -21.27 11.53
CA PRO A 126 -6.71 -20.45 11.01
C PRO A 126 -6.14 -19.36 10.09
N GLY A 127 -6.79 -19.14 8.95
CA GLY A 127 -6.47 -18.02 8.05
C GLY A 127 -6.03 -18.42 6.63
N ASP A 128 -5.76 -17.39 5.83
CA ASP A 128 -5.35 -17.54 4.44
C ASP A 128 -3.86 -17.90 4.34
N THR A 129 -3.58 -19.16 4.03
CA THR A 129 -2.21 -19.70 3.86
C THR A 129 -1.75 -19.69 2.41
N SER A 130 -2.44 -18.98 1.53
CA SER A 130 -2.09 -18.89 0.11
C SER A 130 -0.75 -18.20 -0.10
N GLN A 131 -0.12 -18.49 -1.24
CA GLN A 131 1.18 -17.88 -1.56
C GLN A 131 1.07 -16.37 -1.74
N ALA A 132 0.01 -15.90 -2.40
CA ALA A 132 -0.23 -14.48 -2.68
C ALA A 132 -0.53 -13.66 -1.41
N ASN A 133 -1.04 -14.30 -0.35
CA ASN A 133 -1.39 -13.65 0.90
C ASN A 133 -0.48 -14.06 2.07
N ARG A 134 0.61 -14.78 1.79
CA ARG A 134 1.61 -15.16 2.80
C ARG A 134 2.29 -13.92 3.37
N GLY A 135 2.16 -13.70 4.67
CA GLY A 135 2.74 -12.54 5.37
C GLY A 135 1.71 -11.50 5.83
N TYR A 136 0.49 -11.58 5.30
CA TYR A 136 -0.62 -10.73 5.74
C TYR A 136 -1.40 -11.47 6.85
N LEU A 137 -0.93 -11.28 8.09
CA LEU A 137 -1.56 -11.87 9.26
C LEU A 137 -2.96 -11.26 9.49
N LEU A 138 -3.85 -12.05 10.09
CA LEU A 138 -5.20 -11.59 10.41
C LEU A 138 -5.20 -10.40 11.41
N ASP A 139 -4.14 -10.21 12.18
CA ASP A 139 -4.18 -9.27 13.31
C ASP A 139 -3.46 -7.95 13.03
N THR A 140 -2.81 -7.81 11.88
CA THR A 140 -2.06 -6.60 11.50
C THR A 140 -2.78 -5.85 10.38
N ILE A 141 -3.14 -4.59 10.63
CA ILE A 141 -3.63 -3.68 9.59
C ILE A 141 -2.43 -3.18 8.79
N ASP A 142 -2.42 -3.44 7.49
CA ASP A 142 -1.43 -2.92 6.56
C ASP A 142 -2.14 -2.30 5.34
N LEU A 143 -2.25 -0.97 5.38
CA LEU A 143 -2.89 -0.20 4.33
C LEU A 143 -1.97 0.06 3.13
N SER A 144 -0.69 -0.29 3.23
CA SER A 144 0.32 0.15 2.27
C SER A 144 0.10 -0.43 0.87
N ARG A 145 -0.29 -1.70 0.78
CA ARG A 145 -0.64 -2.37 -0.49
C ARG A 145 -1.87 -1.75 -1.15
N GLY A 146 -2.89 -1.42 -0.35
CA GLY A 146 -4.09 -0.75 -0.83
C GLY A 146 -3.80 0.67 -1.33
N ALA A 147 -2.98 1.42 -0.57
CA ALA A 147 -2.53 2.76 -0.94
C ALA A 147 -1.71 2.78 -2.25
N PHE A 148 -0.87 1.77 -2.48
CA PHE A 148 -0.17 1.59 -3.75
C PHE A 148 -1.17 1.42 -4.91
N GLU A 149 -2.16 0.54 -4.74
CA GLU A 149 -3.18 0.28 -5.75
C GLU A 149 -4.10 1.49 -6.01
N HIS A 150 -4.31 2.38 -5.03
CA HIS A 150 -5.00 3.65 -5.28
C HIS A 150 -4.28 4.51 -6.32
N GLY A 151 -2.94 4.54 -6.31
CA GLY A 151 -2.17 5.24 -7.34
C GLY A 151 -2.44 4.68 -8.75
N ARG A 152 -2.52 3.34 -8.87
CA ARG A 152 -2.87 2.67 -10.14
C ARG A 152 -4.29 3.01 -10.60
N VAL A 153 -5.26 3.04 -9.68
CA VAL A 153 -6.64 3.43 -9.97
C VAL A 153 -6.69 4.88 -10.46
N LEU A 154 -6.07 5.80 -9.74
CA LEU A 154 -6.01 7.21 -10.15
C LEU A 154 -5.40 7.38 -11.55
N TYR A 155 -4.26 6.74 -11.81
CA TYR A 155 -3.59 6.81 -13.11
C TYR A 155 -4.50 6.35 -14.27
N ARG A 156 -5.19 5.22 -14.08
CA ARG A 156 -6.07 4.66 -15.12
C ARG A 156 -7.36 5.46 -15.28
N LEU A 157 -7.87 6.07 -14.21
CA LEU A 157 -8.99 7.00 -14.27
C LEU A 157 -8.65 8.24 -15.10
N LEU A 158 -7.48 8.85 -14.86
CA LEU A 158 -7.02 10.03 -15.60
C LEU A 158 -6.89 9.76 -17.10
N ARG A 159 -6.54 8.52 -17.48
CA ARG A 159 -6.41 8.08 -18.88
C ARG A 159 -7.70 7.53 -19.47
N GLU A 160 -8.81 7.57 -18.73
CA GLU A 160 -10.10 7.01 -19.13
C GLU A 160 -10.03 5.51 -19.51
N GLU A 161 -9.06 4.77 -18.96
CA GLU A 161 -8.84 3.35 -19.27
C GLU A 161 -9.77 2.43 -18.49
N ILE A 162 -10.39 2.92 -17.42
CA ILE A 162 -11.30 2.16 -16.57
C ILE A 162 -12.58 2.92 -16.28
N ARG A 163 -13.66 2.17 -16.04
CA ARG A 163 -14.96 2.74 -15.64
C ARG A 163 -15.01 2.92 -14.12
N PRO A 164 -15.17 4.15 -13.59
CA PRO A 164 -15.11 4.43 -12.15
C PRO A 164 -16.05 3.54 -11.31
N THR A 165 -17.30 3.36 -11.78
CA THR A 165 -18.35 2.63 -11.05
C THR A 165 -18.05 1.15 -10.83
N MET A 166 -17.20 0.54 -11.66
CA MET A 166 -16.76 -0.85 -11.52
C MET A 166 -15.79 -1.05 -10.33
N TYR A 167 -15.19 0.04 -9.84
CA TYR A 167 -14.23 0.06 -8.74
C TYR A 167 -14.77 0.82 -7.51
N SER A 168 -16.09 1.01 -7.44
CA SER A 168 -16.78 1.81 -6.42
C SER A 168 -16.26 3.25 -6.29
N VAL A 169 -15.71 3.79 -7.38
CA VAL A 169 -15.34 5.20 -7.48
C VAL A 169 -16.53 5.93 -8.11
N GLU A 170 -17.05 6.94 -7.43
CA GLU A 170 -18.04 7.84 -8.04
C GLU A 170 -17.38 8.65 -9.15
N PRO A 171 -18.05 8.91 -10.30
CA PRO A 171 -17.52 9.77 -11.35
C PRO A 171 -17.04 11.11 -10.75
N PRO A 172 -15.72 11.32 -10.65
CA PRO A 172 -15.22 12.39 -9.82
C PRO A 172 -15.31 13.72 -10.56
N SER A 173 -15.94 14.72 -9.94
CA SER A 173 -15.96 16.08 -10.46
C SER A 173 -14.57 16.71 -10.54
N TRP A 174 -13.61 16.19 -9.78
CA TRP A 174 -12.22 16.65 -9.75
C TRP A 174 -11.38 16.18 -10.93
N MET A 175 -11.84 15.21 -11.74
CA MET A 175 -11.00 14.56 -12.76
C MET A 175 -10.42 15.54 -13.79
N GLY A 176 -11.18 16.57 -14.15
CA GLY A 176 -10.76 17.57 -15.14
C GLY A 176 -9.80 18.64 -14.62
N ASP A 177 -9.75 18.85 -13.30
CA ASP A 177 -9.05 19.99 -12.69
C ASP A 177 -7.93 19.58 -11.73
N ILE A 178 -7.81 18.29 -11.39
CA ILE A 178 -6.82 17.80 -10.42
C ILE A 178 -5.38 18.19 -10.82
N GLU A 179 -4.61 18.63 -9.83
CA GLU A 179 -3.18 18.89 -9.99
C GLU A 179 -2.38 17.75 -9.36
N ILE A 180 -1.25 17.41 -9.99
CA ILE A 180 -0.27 16.49 -9.42
C ILE A 180 1.08 17.18 -9.44
N ALA A 181 1.75 17.22 -8.29
CA ALA A 181 3.05 17.84 -8.14
C ALA A 181 3.96 17.01 -7.24
N SER A 182 5.26 17.12 -7.44
CA SER A 182 6.29 16.55 -6.58
C SER A 182 6.98 17.64 -5.78
N PHE A 183 7.28 17.36 -4.52
CA PHE A 183 8.09 18.20 -3.65
C PHE A 183 9.22 17.38 -3.03
N VAL A 184 10.46 17.80 -3.26
CA VAL A 184 11.68 17.12 -2.83
C VAL A 184 12.58 18.12 -2.13
N PHE A 185 13.28 17.68 -1.10
CA PHE A 185 14.39 18.44 -0.53
C PHE A 185 15.50 17.49 -0.11
N ASN A 186 16.74 17.97 -0.16
CA ASN A 186 17.88 17.25 0.40
C ASN A 186 18.23 17.79 1.78
N THR A 187 18.69 16.93 2.67
CA THR A 187 19.20 17.30 3.99
C THR A 187 20.72 17.16 4.07
N LYS A 188 21.31 17.75 5.11
CA LYS A 188 22.74 17.64 5.41
C LYS A 188 23.14 16.16 5.56
N GLY A 189 24.21 15.74 4.87
CA GLY A 189 24.63 14.33 4.84
C GLY A 189 25.14 13.80 6.18
N VAL A 190 25.89 14.61 6.94
CA VAL A 190 26.32 14.29 8.31
C VAL A 190 25.57 15.21 9.26
N ASP A 191 24.62 14.63 9.99
CA ASP A 191 23.77 15.31 10.96
C ASP A 191 23.77 14.50 12.26
N ASP A 192 24.57 14.96 13.21
CA ASP A 192 24.86 14.30 14.49
C ASP A 192 23.71 14.49 15.51
N ARG A 193 22.66 15.21 15.14
CA ARG A 193 21.44 15.34 15.95
C ARG A 193 20.71 14.01 16.05
N LEU A 194 19.91 13.87 17.11
CA LEU A 194 19.07 12.70 17.32
C LEU A 194 18.09 12.51 16.15
N ALA A 195 17.78 11.26 15.81
CA ALA A 195 16.94 10.93 14.66
C ALA A 195 15.57 11.65 14.70
N GLU A 196 14.97 11.77 15.88
CA GLU A 196 13.70 12.47 16.12
C GLU A 196 13.80 13.97 15.82
N GLU A 197 14.90 14.62 16.24
CA GLU A 197 15.14 16.04 15.95
C GLU A 197 15.32 16.27 14.46
N ARG A 198 16.05 15.38 13.76
CA ARG A 198 16.23 15.49 12.31
C ARG A 198 14.91 15.38 11.56
N ILE A 199 14.03 14.47 11.99
CA ILE A 199 12.69 14.31 11.39
C ILE A 199 11.82 15.53 11.68
N LYS A 200 11.88 16.09 12.89
CA LYS A 200 11.07 17.24 13.33
C LYS A 200 11.54 18.56 12.72
N THR A 201 12.85 18.76 12.59
CA THR A 201 13.47 19.99 12.08
C THR A 201 14.62 19.66 11.10
N PRO A 202 14.32 19.17 9.89
CA PRO A 202 15.35 18.77 8.93
C PRO A 202 16.21 19.96 8.50
N HIS A 203 17.53 19.73 8.40
CA HIS A 203 18.49 20.72 7.90
C HIS A 203 18.56 20.66 6.37
N VAL A 204 17.65 21.40 5.73
CA VAL A 204 17.46 21.39 4.27
C VAL A 204 18.53 22.15 3.51
N LEU A 205 19.20 21.49 2.55
CA LEU A 205 20.23 22.04 1.68
C LEU A 205 19.66 22.73 0.44
N ASP A 206 18.68 22.10 -0.19
CA ASP A 206 17.99 22.61 -1.38
C ASP A 206 16.57 22.02 -1.48
N VAL A 207 15.73 22.68 -2.27
CA VAL A 207 14.33 22.29 -2.47
C VAL A 207 14.01 22.28 -3.96
N GLY A 208 13.26 21.28 -4.38
CA GLY A 208 12.75 21.11 -5.72
C GLY A 208 11.23 20.96 -5.72
N PHE A 209 10.59 21.56 -6.72
CA PHE A 209 9.17 21.42 -6.97
C PHE A 209 8.92 21.25 -8.46
N CYS A 210 8.02 20.36 -8.86
CA CYS A 210 7.66 20.15 -10.26
C CYS A 210 6.20 19.70 -10.34
N ARG A 211 5.46 20.17 -11.36
CA ARG A 211 4.12 19.68 -11.67
C ARG A 211 4.18 18.56 -12.70
N ALA A 212 3.19 17.68 -12.71
CA ALA A 212 2.99 16.71 -13.78
C ALA A 212 1.99 17.26 -14.82
N THR A 213 2.14 16.83 -16.06
CA THR A 213 1.15 17.00 -17.12
C THR A 213 0.19 15.82 -17.11
N LEU A 214 -1.11 16.11 -17.24
CA LEU A 214 -2.16 15.11 -17.30
C LEU A 214 -2.59 14.88 -18.76
N PRO A 215 -3.02 13.65 -19.13
CA PRO A 215 -3.26 12.49 -18.25
C PRO A 215 -2.06 11.54 -18.07
N ASN A 216 -0.96 11.77 -18.77
CA ASN A 216 0.15 10.81 -18.85
C ASN A 216 1.09 10.80 -17.63
N LEU A 217 0.97 11.77 -16.73
CA LEU A 217 1.90 12.00 -15.63
C LEU A 217 3.34 12.30 -16.10
N ASP A 218 3.53 12.92 -17.25
CA ASP A 218 4.87 13.36 -17.65
C ASP A 218 5.28 14.59 -16.82
N PRO A 219 6.51 14.68 -16.30
CA PRO A 219 6.95 15.87 -15.57
C PRO A 219 6.91 17.11 -16.47
N ALA A 220 6.23 18.16 -16.01
CA ALA A 220 6.18 19.44 -16.70
C ALA A 220 7.46 20.22 -16.40
N LEU A 221 8.54 19.93 -17.14
CA LEU A 221 9.88 20.47 -16.87
C LEU A 221 9.93 22.00 -16.80
N GLY A 222 9.11 22.71 -17.59
CA GLY A 222 9.00 24.17 -17.53
C GLY A 222 8.37 24.72 -16.23
N SER A 223 7.75 23.86 -15.43
CA SER A 223 7.24 24.19 -14.09
C SER A 223 8.23 23.83 -12.96
N ALA A 224 9.38 23.23 -13.30
CA ALA A 224 10.37 22.81 -12.32
C ALA A 224 11.00 24.05 -11.67
N GLN A 225 10.98 24.09 -10.35
CA GLN A 225 11.59 25.14 -9.54
C GLN A 225 12.69 24.54 -8.68
N TYR A 226 13.82 25.22 -8.61
CA TYR A 226 14.95 24.84 -7.77
C TYR A 226 15.34 26.00 -6.86
N ILE A 227 15.24 25.79 -5.54
CA ILE A 227 15.46 26.81 -4.52
C ILE A 227 16.63 26.40 -3.64
N ILE A 228 17.61 27.29 -3.50
CA ILE A 228 18.77 27.08 -2.59
C ILE A 228 18.73 28.14 -1.49
N PRO A 229 18.62 27.75 -0.20
CA PRO A 229 18.87 28.64 0.92
C PRO A 229 20.35 29.06 0.93
N GLY A 230 20.66 30.35 0.80
CA GLY A 230 22.06 30.82 0.72
C GLY A 230 22.93 30.40 1.92
N ARG A 231 22.33 30.20 3.10
CA ARG A 231 23.03 29.86 4.36
C ARG A 231 23.61 28.45 4.33
N ASN A 232 23.05 27.61 3.48
CA ASN A 232 23.38 26.20 3.37
C ASN A 232 24.20 25.92 2.10
N ALA A 233 24.59 26.95 1.34
CA ALA A 233 25.36 26.79 0.11
C ALA A 233 26.74 26.13 0.35
N LEU A 234 27.32 26.32 1.54
CA LEU A 234 28.59 25.71 1.96
C LEU A 234 28.42 24.31 2.59
N LEU A 235 27.18 23.90 2.88
CA LEU A 235 26.90 22.59 3.45
C LEU A 235 26.81 21.57 2.31
N GLY A 236 27.79 20.67 2.25
CA GLY A 236 27.85 19.60 1.27
C GLY A 236 27.32 18.27 1.79
N ARG A 237 27.12 17.35 0.85
CA ARG A 237 27.04 15.91 1.11
C ARG A 237 28.29 15.22 0.54
N LYS A 238 28.50 13.94 0.85
CA LYS A 238 29.59 13.15 0.25
C LYS A 238 29.35 12.93 -1.26
N GLU A 239 28.08 12.84 -1.65
CA GLU A 239 27.65 12.66 -3.03
C GLU A 239 27.85 13.94 -3.86
N LYS A 240 28.03 13.77 -5.17
CA LYS A 240 28.28 14.87 -6.10
C LYS A 240 27.03 15.72 -6.26
N LYS A 241 27.09 17.02 -5.95
CA LYS A 241 26.02 17.95 -6.28
C LYS A 241 25.95 18.16 -7.78
N GLU A 242 24.80 17.92 -8.39
CA GLU A 242 24.61 18.14 -9.82
C GLU A 242 24.05 19.53 -10.14
N THR A 243 24.34 20.04 -11.34
CA THR A 243 23.74 21.28 -11.85
C THR A 243 22.26 21.04 -12.18
N PHE A 244 21.42 22.01 -11.82
CA PHE A 244 19.99 21.97 -12.17
C PHE A 244 19.81 22.11 -13.69
N LYS A 245 19.06 21.18 -14.31
CA LYS A 245 18.96 21.03 -15.76
C LYS A 245 17.69 21.64 -16.39
N HIS A 246 16.72 22.04 -15.57
CA HIS A 246 15.36 22.33 -16.05
C HIS A 246 14.93 23.80 -15.93
N GLY A 247 15.85 24.71 -15.61
CA GLY A 247 15.56 26.13 -15.52
C GLY A 247 16.58 26.91 -14.70
N GLU A 248 16.13 28.01 -14.10
CA GLU A 248 16.98 28.88 -13.29
C GLU A 248 16.96 28.47 -11.81
N THR A 249 18.10 28.63 -11.16
CA THR A 249 18.24 28.40 -9.71
C THR A 249 17.82 29.66 -8.95
N LYS A 250 16.79 29.56 -8.10
CA LYS A 250 16.37 30.64 -7.20
C LYS A 250 17.19 30.59 -5.91
N ALA A 251 18.32 31.28 -5.89
CA ALA A 251 19.11 31.47 -4.68
C ALA A 251 18.42 32.47 -3.74
N ILE A 252 18.04 32.03 -2.55
CA ILE A 252 17.39 32.90 -1.55
C ILE A 252 18.44 33.54 -0.65
N ASN A 253 18.43 34.87 -0.60
CA ASN A 253 19.32 35.65 0.26
C ASN A 253 19.01 35.35 1.73
N THR A 254 20.05 35.09 2.51
CA THR A 254 19.99 34.78 3.94
C THR A 254 19.73 35.98 4.83
N ALA A 255 19.88 37.20 4.30
CA ALA A 255 19.65 38.41 5.05
C ALA A 255 18.17 38.56 5.49
N ASP A 256 17.23 38.00 4.72
CA ASP A 256 15.81 37.95 5.09
C ASP A 256 15.42 36.51 5.51
N PRO A 257 15.25 36.25 6.82
CA PRO A 257 14.87 34.92 7.30
C PRO A 257 13.46 34.50 6.85
N ALA A 258 12.60 35.42 6.42
CA ALA A 258 11.25 35.13 5.94
C ALA A 258 11.19 34.82 4.44
N ALA A 259 12.27 35.09 3.68
CA ALA A 259 12.28 34.93 2.23
C ALA A 259 12.10 33.46 1.81
N LEU A 260 12.74 32.52 2.50
CA LEU A 260 12.60 31.09 2.21
C LEU A 260 11.18 30.58 2.57
N PRO A 261 10.66 30.78 3.80
CA PRO A 261 9.28 30.45 4.12
C PRO A 261 8.27 31.01 3.11
N ARG A 262 8.42 32.28 2.70
CA ARG A 262 7.53 32.90 1.71
C ARG A 262 7.62 32.19 0.36
N ALA A 263 8.82 31.92 -0.14
CA ALA A 263 9.02 31.21 -1.40
C ALA A 263 8.43 29.78 -1.36
N ILE A 264 8.52 29.07 -0.23
CA ILE A 264 7.91 27.74 -0.07
C ILE A 264 6.39 27.84 0.00
N GLN A 265 5.83 28.81 0.72
CA GLN A 265 4.38 29.04 0.78
C GLN A 265 3.80 29.37 -0.59
N GLU A 266 4.51 30.19 -1.39
CA GLU A 266 4.12 30.54 -2.77
C GLU A 266 3.93 29.32 -3.68
N LEU A 267 4.67 28.22 -3.46
CA LEU A 267 4.52 26.98 -4.25
C LEU A 267 3.11 26.36 -4.13
N PHE A 268 2.46 26.55 -2.97
CA PHE A 268 1.16 25.98 -2.64
C PHE A 268 0.02 27.01 -2.69
N GLN A 269 0.34 28.29 -2.92
CA GLN A 269 -0.68 29.33 -3.09
C GLN A 269 -1.40 29.16 -4.42
N GLY A 270 -2.71 29.46 -4.44
CA GLY A 270 -3.50 29.45 -5.67
C GLY A 270 -4.00 28.08 -6.14
N CYS A 271 -3.76 27.00 -5.39
CA CYS A 271 -4.35 25.69 -5.68
C CYS A 271 -5.87 25.76 -5.50
N LYS A 272 -6.60 25.83 -6.63
CA LYS A 272 -8.07 25.88 -6.65
C LYS A 272 -8.70 24.49 -6.74
N SER A 273 -7.93 23.53 -7.22
CA SER A 273 -8.34 22.15 -7.43
C SER A 273 -7.60 21.21 -6.49
N PRO A 274 -8.11 19.97 -6.30
CA PRO A 274 -7.41 18.97 -5.51
C PRO A 274 -5.97 18.78 -5.98
N LEU A 275 -5.03 18.75 -5.04
CA LEU A 275 -3.62 18.57 -5.32
C LEU A 275 -3.15 17.21 -4.79
N VAL A 276 -2.57 16.38 -5.65
CA VAL A 276 -1.80 15.20 -5.22
C VAL A 276 -0.34 15.59 -5.11
N LEU A 277 0.18 15.62 -3.89
CA LEU A 277 1.56 15.97 -3.59
C LEU A 277 2.40 14.69 -3.39
N LEU A 278 3.28 14.42 -4.34
CA LEU A 278 4.27 13.35 -4.29
C LEU A 278 5.46 13.80 -3.45
N VAL A 279 5.83 13.01 -2.45
CA VAL A 279 6.94 13.32 -1.54
C VAL A 279 7.81 12.09 -1.31
N ASN A 280 9.08 12.31 -0.95
CA ASN A 280 9.99 11.27 -0.51
C ASN A 280 10.16 11.39 1.01
N ASN A 281 9.55 10.49 1.78
CA ASN A 281 9.37 10.59 3.25
C ASN A 281 8.34 11.66 3.66
N LYS A 282 7.08 11.21 3.84
CA LYS A 282 5.96 12.09 4.19
C LYS A 282 6.15 12.81 5.52
N GLU A 283 6.56 12.10 6.56
CA GLU A 283 6.63 12.67 7.91
C GLU A 283 7.62 13.84 7.99
N GLU A 284 8.83 13.61 7.49
CA GLU A 284 9.87 14.63 7.41
C GLU A 284 9.45 15.81 6.53
N THR A 285 8.76 15.54 5.42
CA THR A 285 8.24 16.58 4.53
C THR A 285 7.18 17.45 5.19
N LEU A 286 6.21 16.84 5.88
CA LEU A 286 5.17 17.60 6.58
C LEU A 286 5.73 18.41 7.74
N ASN A 287 6.74 17.90 8.44
CA ASN A 287 7.47 18.67 9.45
C ASN A 287 8.19 19.87 8.83
N TYR A 288 8.91 19.67 7.73
CA TYR A 288 9.58 20.75 7.01
C TYR A 288 8.59 21.82 6.53
N LEU A 289 7.50 21.43 5.88
CA LEU A 289 6.50 22.36 5.36
C LEU A 289 5.82 23.17 6.49
N ARG A 290 5.50 22.54 7.63
CA ARG A 290 4.98 23.26 8.81
C ARG A 290 5.99 24.25 9.36
N ASN A 291 7.27 23.89 9.43
CA ASN A 291 8.34 24.80 9.85
C ASN A 291 8.53 25.98 8.89
N MET A 292 8.15 25.83 7.61
CA MET A 292 8.10 26.90 6.62
C MET A 292 6.78 27.69 6.63
N GLY A 293 5.88 27.43 7.58
CA GLY A 293 4.60 28.12 7.74
C GLY A 293 3.51 27.69 6.74
N VAL A 294 3.69 26.56 6.04
CA VAL A 294 2.63 25.97 5.22
C VAL A 294 1.64 25.28 6.15
N ASN A 295 0.35 25.61 6.01
CA ASN A 295 -0.70 24.95 6.78
C ASN A 295 -1.01 23.57 6.18
N THR A 296 -0.53 22.51 6.84
CA THR A 296 -0.76 21.12 6.41
C THR A 296 -1.81 20.39 7.26
N SER A 297 -2.56 21.09 8.13
CA SER A 297 -3.45 20.43 9.10
C SER A 297 -4.65 19.72 8.46
N GLU A 298 -5.08 20.18 7.29
CA GLU A 298 -6.20 19.61 6.52
C GLU A 298 -5.72 18.68 5.38
N TRP A 299 -4.42 18.43 5.27
CA TRP A 299 -3.86 17.57 4.23
C TRP A 299 -4.13 16.10 4.55
N GLN A 300 -4.55 15.34 3.55
CA GLN A 300 -4.95 13.95 3.69
C GLN A 300 -3.79 13.00 3.33
N ASP A 301 -3.69 11.89 4.04
CA ASP A 301 -2.72 10.84 3.74
C ASP A 301 -3.21 9.92 2.61
N GLY A 302 -2.37 9.73 1.60
CA GLY A 302 -2.69 8.89 0.45
C GLY A 302 -3.86 9.40 -0.38
N LEU A 303 -4.45 8.50 -1.15
CA LEU A 303 -5.47 8.83 -2.16
C LEU A 303 -6.88 8.33 -1.79
N THR A 304 -7.05 7.72 -0.61
CA THR A 304 -8.34 7.13 -0.20
C THR A 304 -9.46 8.15 -0.25
N GLY A 305 -9.28 9.32 0.37
CA GLY A 305 -10.31 10.37 0.41
C GLY A 305 -10.49 11.14 -0.89
N LEU A 306 -9.64 10.90 -1.90
CA LEU A 306 -9.81 11.43 -3.25
C LEU A 306 -10.68 10.48 -4.09
N LEU A 307 -10.39 9.17 -4.01
CA LEU A 307 -11.05 8.13 -4.79
C LEU A 307 -12.39 7.68 -4.20
N TYR A 308 -12.49 7.65 -2.87
CA TYR A 308 -13.66 7.18 -2.16
C TYR A 308 -14.19 8.33 -1.30
N ASN A 309 -15.47 8.67 -1.47
CA ASN A 309 -16.11 9.69 -0.65
C ASN A 309 -15.89 9.38 0.85
N GLN A 310 -15.61 10.40 1.65
CA GLN A 310 -15.27 10.26 3.08
C GLN A 310 -16.32 9.51 3.93
N ASN A 311 -17.51 9.28 3.40
CA ASN A 311 -18.54 8.42 3.99
C ASN A 311 -18.10 6.95 4.11
N PHE A 312 -17.10 6.51 3.35
CA PHE A 312 -16.53 5.16 3.46
C PHE A 312 -15.57 5.00 4.65
N THR A 313 -14.95 6.09 5.11
CA THR A 313 -13.89 6.05 6.14
C THR A 313 -14.38 6.10 7.59
N THR A 314 -15.67 6.34 7.85
CA THR A 314 -16.23 6.29 9.22
C THR A 314 -16.35 4.86 9.78
N GLY A 315 -15.93 3.84 9.03
CA GLY A 315 -15.80 2.48 9.54
C GLY A 315 -14.69 2.29 10.59
N ASN A 316 -13.82 3.26 10.85
CA ASN A 316 -12.88 3.16 11.98
C ASN A 316 -13.56 3.29 13.36
N ASP A 317 -14.83 3.71 13.42
CA ASP A 317 -15.63 3.61 14.65
C ASP A 317 -16.03 2.16 14.99
N PHE A 318 -15.75 1.17 14.13
CA PHE A 318 -15.88 -0.25 14.50
C PHE A 318 -14.80 -0.72 15.48
N GLN A 319 -13.79 0.10 15.83
CA GLN A 319 -12.77 -0.24 16.82
C GLN A 319 -12.96 0.39 18.20
N SER A 320 -13.83 1.39 18.38
CA SER A 320 -14.11 1.90 19.72
C SER A 320 -15.21 1.06 20.41
N ASN A 321 -14.79 0.08 21.20
CA ASN A 321 -15.53 -0.44 22.36
C ASN A 321 -16.86 -1.18 22.14
N ALA A 322 -17.11 -1.79 20.98
CA ALA A 322 -18.08 -2.87 20.92
C ALA A 322 -17.46 -4.13 21.56
N ALA A 323 -17.31 -4.11 22.88
CA ALA A 323 -17.12 -5.31 23.67
C ALA A 323 -18.13 -6.35 23.16
N PRO A 324 -17.72 -7.63 22.99
CA PRO A 324 -18.64 -8.67 22.59
C PRO A 324 -19.74 -8.68 23.65
N ARG A 325 -20.90 -8.11 23.33
CA ARG A 325 -22.13 -8.41 24.02
C ARG A 325 -22.36 -9.88 23.69
N TYR A 326 -21.75 -10.74 24.50
CA TYR A 326 -22.24 -12.08 24.74
C TYR A 326 -23.71 -11.89 25.06
N ASN A 327 -24.54 -12.02 24.03
CA ASN A 327 -25.95 -12.28 24.19
C ASN A 327 -25.99 -13.57 24.99
N ASN A 328 -26.16 -13.41 26.30
CA ASN A 328 -26.70 -14.42 27.19
C ASN A 328 -28.09 -14.78 26.63
N TYR A 329 -28.12 -15.58 25.57
CA TYR A 329 -29.25 -16.41 25.19
C TYR A 329 -29.32 -17.55 26.21
N ARG A 330 -29.65 -17.17 27.43
CA ARG A 330 -30.13 -18.07 28.46
C ARG A 330 -31.31 -17.41 29.14
N ASP A 331 -32.25 -16.93 28.34
CA ASP A 331 -33.59 -16.65 28.83
C ASP A 331 -34.49 -17.83 28.51
N GLY A 332 -34.77 -18.55 29.59
CA GLY A 332 -35.70 -19.66 29.62
C GLY A 332 -37.07 -19.15 29.22
N ARG A 333 -37.45 -19.55 28.01
CA ARG A 333 -38.78 -20.03 27.63
C ARG A 333 -39.69 -20.34 28.83
N ASP A 334 -40.37 -19.33 29.37
CA ASP A 334 -41.62 -19.53 30.10
C ASP A 334 -42.79 -18.92 29.33
N ARG A 335 -43.62 -19.85 28.87
CA ARG A 335 -44.86 -19.62 28.14
C ARG A 335 -45.99 -19.48 29.16
N SER A 336 -46.60 -18.31 29.22
CA SER A 336 -47.98 -18.14 29.70
C SER A 336 -48.58 -16.93 28.97
N ARG A 337 -49.28 -17.14 27.85
CA ARG A 337 -50.74 -17.31 27.77
C ARG A 337 -51.51 -16.36 28.71
N SER A 338 -51.91 -15.21 28.17
CA SER A 338 -53.15 -14.50 28.52
C SER A 338 -53.61 -13.61 27.36
N PRO A 339 -54.87 -13.71 26.90
CA PRO A 339 -55.45 -12.80 25.91
C PRO A 339 -56.11 -11.60 26.62
N GLY A 340 -55.46 -10.44 26.59
CA GLY A 340 -56.01 -9.19 27.10
C GLY A 340 -56.57 -8.33 25.97
N ARG A 341 -57.90 -8.39 25.77
CA ARG A 341 -58.67 -7.37 25.04
C ARG A 341 -58.75 -6.09 25.86
N GLY A 342 -58.62 -4.96 25.17
CA GLY A 342 -59.09 -3.65 25.61
C GLY A 342 -58.05 -2.85 26.39
N PHE A 343 -57.73 -1.66 25.89
CA PHE A 343 -58.09 -0.40 26.54
C PHE A 343 -57.59 0.76 25.66
N ASP A 344 -58.55 1.48 25.08
CA ASP A 344 -58.40 2.89 24.76
C ASP A 344 -57.92 3.61 26.02
N TYR A 345 -56.80 4.35 25.97
CA TYR A 345 -56.68 5.60 26.71
C TYR A 345 -55.68 6.55 26.04
N ASN A 346 -56.29 7.67 25.69
CA ASN A 346 -55.76 8.99 25.42
C ASN A 346 -54.81 9.47 26.53
N HIS A 347 -54.00 10.49 26.21
CA HIS A 347 -53.13 11.30 27.09
C HIS A 347 -51.69 10.81 27.34
N ASN A 348 -50.73 11.37 26.59
CA ASN A 348 -49.96 12.49 27.11
C ASN A 348 -49.12 13.17 26.03
N ARG A 349 -49.57 14.36 25.65
CA ARG A 349 -48.78 15.39 24.98
C ARG A 349 -47.67 15.84 25.93
N HIS A 350 -46.51 15.20 25.87
CA HIS A 350 -45.29 15.89 26.27
C HIS A 350 -44.87 16.77 25.09
N ALA A 351 -45.31 18.02 25.16
CA ALA A 351 -44.74 19.13 24.40
C ALA A 351 -43.29 19.31 24.85
N SER A 352 -42.39 18.49 24.32
CA SER A 352 -40.97 18.77 24.35
C SER A 352 -40.75 19.98 23.47
N ASN A 353 -40.50 21.11 24.14
CA ASN A 353 -39.92 22.34 23.61
C ASN A 353 -38.72 21.99 22.71
N SER A 354 -39.02 21.73 21.44
CA SER A 354 -38.04 21.65 20.38
C SER A 354 -37.67 23.10 20.11
N ARG A 355 -36.81 23.65 20.99
CA ARG A 355 -36.07 24.88 20.74
C ARG A 355 -35.42 24.66 19.39
N SER A 356 -36.03 25.22 18.35
CA SER A 356 -35.52 25.30 17.01
C SER A 356 -34.17 25.97 17.14
N GLN A 357 -33.11 25.17 17.25
CA GLN A 357 -31.77 25.69 17.10
C GLN A 357 -31.79 26.38 15.74
N PRO A 358 -31.48 27.69 15.69
CA PRO A 358 -31.43 28.40 14.43
C PRO A 358 -30.52 27.58 13.52
N TYR A 359 -31.07 27.20 12.37
CA TYR A 359 -30.38 26.50 11.32
C TYR A 359 -29.16 27.35 10.98
N GLN A 360 -28.03 27.09 11.64
CA GLN A 360 -26.78 27.71 11.30
C GLN A 360 -26.46 27.11 9.95
N GLU A 361 -26.80 27.84 8.90
CA GLU A 361 -26.27 27.56 7.57
C GLU A 361 -24.80 27.28 7.77
N PRO A 362 -24.31 26.09 7.39
CA PRO A 362 -22.92 25.73 7.58
C PRO A 362 -22.12 26.81 6.87
N ARG A 363 -21.55 27.72 7.67
CA ARG A 363 -20.77 28.85 7.17
C ARG A 363 -19.78 28.22 6.21
N ARG A 364 -19.96 28.50 4.92
CA ARG A 364 -19.08 28.06 3.84
C ARG A 364 -17.75 28.78 4.07
N ARG A 365 -17.01 28.33 5.08
CA ARG A 365 -15.59 28.67 5.22
C ARG A 365 -15.00 28.33 3.87
N HIS A 366 -14.27 29.27 3.30
CA HIS A 366 -13.53 29.06 2.06
C HIS A 366 -12.54 27.92 2.33
N ARG A 367 -13.00 26.68 2.14
CA ARG A 367 -12.19 25.49 2.30
C ARG A 367 -11.19 25.56 1.17
N LEU A 368 -9.91 25.58 1.53
CA LEU A 368 -8.84 25.41 0.56
C LEU A 368 -9.06 24.08 -0.16
N ALA A 369 -8.59 23.99 -1.40
CA ALA A 369 -8.66 22.73 -2.11
C ALA A 369 -7.89 21.64 -1.34
N PRO A 370 -8.42 20.41 -1.26
CA PRO A 370 -7.80 19.36 -0.48
C PRO A 370 -6.45 18.97 -1.10
N VAL A 371 -5.45 18.75 -0.24
CA VAL A 371 -4.14 18.22 -0.63
C VAL A 371 -4.01 16.78 -0.15
N TYR A 372 -3.64 15.89 -1.06
CA TYR A 372 -3.48 14.46 -0.84
C TYR A 372 -2.00 14.11 -0.95
N VAL A 373 -1.38 13.64 0.12
CA VAL A 373 0.07 13.43 0.18
C VAL A 373 0.39 11.97 -0.07
N VAL A 374 1.19 11.69 -1.09
CA VAL A 374 1.62 10.34 -1.47
C VAL A 374 3.11 10.17 -1.18
N ASP A 375 3.44 9.28 -0.25
CA ASP A 375 4.82 8.89 0.02
C ASP A 375 5.30 7.87 -1.03
N VAL A 376 6.13 8.35 -1.96
CA VAL A 376 6.66 7.54 -3.06
C VAL A 376 7.67 6.52 -2.55
N ARG A 377 8.45 6.84 -1.51
CA ARG A 377 9.37 5.89 -0.87
C ARG A 377 8.62 4.75 -0.21
N ARG A 378 7.53 5.06 0.49
CA ARG A 378 6.66 4.02 1.08
C ARG A 378 6.07 3.13 -0.02
N SER A 379 5.63 3.71 -1.13
CA SER A 379 5.10 2.97 -2.28
C SER A 379 6.15 2.03 -2.89
N TYR A 380 7.39 2.51 -3.05
CA TYR A 380 8.53 1.69 -3.49
C TYR A 380 8.82 0.55 -2.51
N LYS A 381 8.88 0.84 -1.20
CA LYS A 381 9.11 -0.17 -0.15
C LYS A 381 8.05 -1.27 -0.17
N THR A 382 6.78 -0.90 -0.36
CA THR A 382 5.67 -1.86 -0.49
C THR A 382 5.80 -2.71 -1.75
N LEU A 383 6.20 -2.10 -2.88
CA LEU A 383 6.41 -2.83 -4.13
C LEU A 383 7.57 -3.83 -4.02
N MET A 384 8.72 -3.38 -3.52
CA MET A 384 9.97 -4.15 -3.50
C MET A 384 10.16 -5.02 -2.26
N GLU A 385 9.29 -4.90 -1.25
CA GLU A 385 9.42 -5.55 0.07
C GLU A 385 10.78 -5.32 0.73
N SER A 386 11.42 -4.19 0.42
CA SER A 386 12.74 -3.83 0.94
C SER A 386 12.87 -2.32 1.10
N ASP A 387 13.67 -1.91 2.09
CA ASP A 387 13.96 -0.51 2.40
C ASP A 387 15.41 -0.18 2.01
N ASN A 388 15.84 -0.68 0.85
CA ASN A 388 17.22 -0.59 0.37
C ASN A 388 17.52 0.66 -0.47
N ALA A 389 16.53 1.54 -0.63
CA ALA A 389 16.66 2.81 -1.34
C ALA A 389 15.91 3.89 -0.55
N LYS A 390 16.61 4.96 -0.21
CA LYS A 390 16.14 6.05 0.65
C LYS A 390 15.93 7.35 -0.10
N THR A 391 16.70 7.56 -1.17
CA THR A 391 16.64 8.78 -1.99
C THR A 391 15.88 8.54 -3.31
N PRO A 392 15.32 9.59 -3.94
CA PRO A 392 14.70 9.46 -5.26
C PRO A 392 15.67 8.86 -6.29
N VAL A 393 16.93 9.30 -6.31
CA VAL A 393 17.95 8.77 -7.24
C VAL A 393 18.18 7.27 -7.04
N GLU A 394 18.35 6.81 -5.80
CA GLU A 394 18.52 5.37 -5.50
C GLU A 394 17.30 4.56 -5.95
N ILE A 395 16.08 5.07 -5.69
CA ILE A 395 14.84 4.42 -6.09
C ILE A 395 14.76 4.31 -7.62
N ALA A 396 15.05 5.40 -8.34
CA ALA A 396 15.04 5.42 -9.80
C ALA A 396 16.03 4.42 -10.41
N VAL A 397 17.26 4.33 -9.89
CA VAL A 397 18.26 3.35 -10.31
C VAL A 397 17.75 1.92 -10.07
N LYS A 398 17.17 1.64 -8.91
CA LYS A 398 16.60 0.31 -8.58
C LYS A 398 15.42 -0.06 -9.47
N LEU A 399 14.60 0.93 -9.86
CA LEU A 399 13.49 0.75 -10.80
C LEU A 399 13.95 0.71 -12.27
N ARG A 400 15.25 0.89 -12.54
CA ARG A 400 15.88 0.91 -13.86
C ARG A 400 15.27 1.97 -14.77
N LEU A 401 15.03 3.17 -14.23
CA LEU A 401 14.62 4.30 -15.05
C LEU A 401 15.77 4.71 -16.00
N PRO A 402 15.44 5.08 -17.25
CA PRO A 402 16.44 5.48 -18.23
C PRO A 402 17.17 6.75 -17.79
N ASP A 403 18.43 6.88 -18.19
CA ASP A 403 19.25 8.09 -18.02
C ASP A 403 19.47 8.56 -16.56
N VAL A 404 19.33 7.64 -15.59
CA VAL A 404 19.61 7.93 -14.17
C VAL A 404 20.91 7.26 -13.74
N GLU A 405 21.94 8.07 -13.51
CA GLU A 405 23.19 7.65 -12.88
C GLU A 405 23.05 7.65 -11.34
N ALA A 406 23.85 6.87 -10.63
CA ALA A 406 23.88 6.87 -9.17
C ALA A 406 24.84 7.94 -8.62
N GLY A 407 24.69 8.31 -7.35
CA GLY A 407 25.71 9.06 -6.61
C GLY A 407 25.69 10.58 -6.80
N TRP A 408 24.58 11.15 -7.26
CA TRP A 408 24.36 12.59 -7.32
C TRP A 408 23.16 13.04 -6.50
N TRP A 409 23.09 14.34 -6.22
CA TRP A 409 21.94 14.98 -5.59
C TRP A 409 21.70 16.37 -6.18
N CYS A 410 20.42 16.72 -6.35
CA CYS A 410 19.95 18.05 -6.73
C CYS A 410 18.42 18.02 -6.64
N ALA A 411 17.82 18.67 -5.63
CA ALA A 411 16.37 18.56 -5.42
C ALA A 411 15.57 19.02 -6.65
N GLY A 412 16.09 20.01 -7.41
CA GLY A 412 15.49 20.50 -8.65
C GLY A 412 15.42 19.44 -9.77
N ASN A 413 16.42 18.57 -9.89
CA ASN A 413 16.41 17.45 -10.84
C ASN A 413 15.64 16.24 -10.26
N GLU A 414 15.64 16.07 -8.93
CA GLU A 414 14.95 14.96 -8.27
C GLU A 414 13.43 15.15 -8.24
N ALA A 415 12.92 16.37 -8.26
CA ALA A 415 11.48 16.65 -8.31
C ALA A 415 10.81 16.03 -9.56
N PRO A 416 11.20 16.37 -10.82
CA PRO A 416 10.66 15.69 -11.99
C PRO A 416 10.93 14.18 -11.97
N LEU A 417 12.10 13.74 -11.49
CA LEU A 417 12.42 12.32 -11.34
C LEU A 417 11.43 11.59 -10.40
N LEU A 418 10.96 12.24 -9.33
CA LEU A 418 9.98 11.64 -8.40
C LEU A 418 8.64 11.37 -9.09
N ILE A 419 8.23 12.23 -10.03
CA ILE A 419 7.05 12.00 -10.87
C ILE A 419 7.28 10.77 -11.75
N ASP A 420 8.44 10.65 -12.40
CA ASP A 420 8.77 9.49 -13.23
C ASP A 420 8.83 8.17 -12.44
N ILE A 421 9.42 8.20 -11.24
CA ILE A 421 9.42 7.07 -10.29
C ILE A 421 8.00 6.64 -10.01
N TRP A 422 7.15 7.56 -9.55
CA TRP A 422 5.78 7.23 -9.20
C TRP A 422 4.99 6.72 -10.40
N ARG A 423 5.10 7.39 -11.56
CA ARG A 423 4.51 6.97 -12.84
C ARG A 423 4.92 5.54 -13.20
N SER A 424 6.21 5.20 -13.10
CA SER A 424 6.71 3.86 -13.44
C SER A 424 6.11 2.75 -12.56
N MET A 425 5.70 3.08 -11.33
CA MET A 425 5.02 2.17 -10.43
C MET A 425 3.51 2.11 -10.69
N VAL A 426 2.85 3.25 -10.92
CA VAL A 426 1.38 3.27 -11.06
C VAL A 426 0.88 2.91 -12.47
N ALA A 427 1.71 3.09 -13.49
CA ALA A 427 1.37 2.71 -14.87
C ALA A 427 1.45 1.19 -15.13
N GLY A 428 2.15 0.45 -14.27
CA GLY A 428 2.45 -0.97 -14.48
C GLY A 428 1.29 -1.93 -14.18
N ALA A 429 1.67 -3.23 -14.14
CA ALA A 429 0.81 -4.33 -13.72
C ALA A 429 0.40 -4.19 -12.24
N ALA A 430 -0.42 -5.10 -11.72
CA ALA A 430 -0.73 -5.11 -10.29
C ALA A 430 0.52 -5.39 -9.45
N ILE A 431 0.46 -5.00 -8.17
CA ILE A 431 1.66 -4.92 -7.32
C ILE A 431 2.44 -6.24 -7.26
N ASP A 432 1.77 -7.40 -7.24
CA ASP A 432 2.42 -8.70 -7.19
C ASP A 432 3.13 -9.05 -8.50
N GLU A 433 2.48 -8.72 -9.63
CA GLU A 433 3.00 -8.96 -10.96
C GLU A 433 4.22 -8.08 -11.21
N GLN A 434 4.16 -6.81 -10.81
CA GLN A 434 5.34 -5.93 -10.86
C GLN A 434 6.46 -6.42 -9.95
N ARG A 435 6.14 -6.88 -8.74
CA ARG A 435 7.14 -7.44 -7.84
C ARG A 435 7.85 -8.63 -8.46
N GLN A 436 7.10 -9.57 -9.07
CA GLN A 436 7.68 -10.70 -9.80
C GLN A 436 8.55 -10.26 -10.98
N GLN A 437 8.12 -9.23 -11.73
CA GLN A 437 8.86 -8.68 -12.87
C GLN A 437 10.16 -7.96 -12.45
N ARG A 438 10.18 -7.37 -11.26
CA ARG A 438 11.27 -6.52 -10.76
C ARG A 438 12.21 -7.23 -9.80
N GLN A 439 11.86 -8.42 -9.31
CA GLN A 439 12.79 -9.25 -8.55
C GLN A 439 14.00 -9.55 -9.45
N PRO A 440 15.24 -9.32 -8.96
CA PRO A 440 16.41 -9.69 -9.72
C PRO A 440 16.29 -11.17 -10.03
N ILE A 441 16.43 -11.55 -11.30
CA ILE A 441 16.58 -12.94 -11.70
C ILE A 441 17.77 -13.42 -10.86
N ARG A 442 17.51 -14.23 -9.83
CA ARG A 442 18.58 -14.89 -9.10
C ARG A 442 19.25 -15.76 -10.14
N ASP A 443 20.44 -15.37 -10.58
CA ASP A 443 21.19 -16.14 -11.55
C ASP A 443 21.29 -17.57 -11.02
N PRO A 444 20.67 -18.56 -11.69
CA PRO A 444 20.69 -19.94 -11.21
C PRO A 444 22.10 -20.56 -11.22
N ALA A 445 23.07 -19.85 -11.82
CA ALA A 445 24.48 -20.21 -11.87
C ALA A 445 25.26 -19.81 -10.61
N ALA A 446 24.72 -18.93 -9.76
CA ALA A 446 25.21 -18.82 -8.39
C ALA A 446 24.67 -20.06 -7.66
N GLY A 447 25.44 -21.15 -7.69
CA GLY A 447 25.12 -22.41 -7.02
C GLY A 447 24.72 -22.17 -5.56
N PRO A 448 24.02 -23.11 -4.92
CA PRO A 448 23.63 -22.97 -3.52
C PRO A 448 24.89 -22.65 -2.72
N SER A 449 25.07 -21.39 -2.32
CA SER A 449 26.17 -21.06 -1.43
C SER A 449 25.86 -21.86 -0.18
N GLU A 450 26.72 -22.83 0.13
CA GLU A 450 26.77 -23.48 1.44
C GLU A 450 26.76 -22.34 2.46
N SER A 451 25.58 -22.06 3.00
CA SER A 451 25.46 -21.25 4.19
C SER A 451 26.12 -22.08 5.28
N LEU A 452 27.38 -21.77 5.54
CA LEU A 452 28.09 -22.22 6.72
C LEU A 452 27.16 -22.05 7.93
N PRO A 453 27.04 -23.06 8.81
CA PRO A 453 26.24 -22.96 10.01
C PRO A 453 26.90 -21.95 10.94
N GLY A 454 26.48 -20.69 10.84
CA GLY A 454 26.93 -19.59 11.70
C GLY A 454 25.78 -19.15 12.60
N ASP A 455 25.91 -19.49 13.88
CA ASP A 455 25.28 -18.94 15.08
C ASP A 455 24.00 -18.09 14.88
N ALA A 456 22.86 -18.77 15.00
CA ALA A 456 21.62 -18.12 15.41
C ALA A 456 21.63 -17.94 16.95
N PRO A 457 21.10 -16.83 17.48
CA PRO A 457 21.03 -16.61 18.92
C PRO A 457 20.10 -17.65 19.57
N GLU A 458 20.60 -18.28 20.63
CA GLU A 458 19.83 -19.15 21.54
C GLU A 458 18.59 -18.41 22.05
N ILE A 459 17.42 -18.72 21.49
CA ILE A 459 16.13 -18.46 22.13
C ILE A 459 15.76 -19.74 22.85
N ASN A 460 16.02 -19.74 24.15
CA ASN A 460 15.70 -20.79 25.08
C ASN A 460 14.19 -20.77 25.37
N GLU A 461 13.41 -21.54 24.61
CA GLU A 461 12.04 -21.92 24.98
C GLU A 461 11.90 -23.43 24.90
N GLY A 462 11.92 -24.07 26.07
CA GLY A 462 11.70 -25.50 26.20
C GLY A 462 10.31 -25.90 25.72
N ALA A 463 10.27 -26.85 24.79
CA ALA A 463 9.09 -27.64 24.45
C ALA A 463 9.45 -29.13 24.51
N PRO A 464 8.54 -30.00 24.99
CA PRO A 464 8.81 -31.43 25.12
C PRO A 464 8.81 -32.13 23.76
N GLU A 465 9.67 -33.14 23.66
CA GLU A 465 9.76 -34.10 22.58
C GLU A 465 8.50 -34.97 22.56
N ASP A 466 7.67 -34.81 21.53
CA ASP A 466 6.73 -35.86 21.11
C ASP A 466 7.31 -36.51 19.84
N GLU A 467 7.89 -37.69 20.08
CA GLU A 467 8.21 -38.70 19.08
C GLU A 467 6.92 -39.20 18.43
N ASP A 468 6.75 -39.01 17.12
CA ASP A 468 5.97 -39.92 16.28
C ASP A 468 6.58 -39.90 14.87
N SER A 469 7.62 -40.74 14.75
CA SER A 469 8.37 -41.08 13.56
C SER A 469 7.68 -42.24 12.84
N ASP A 470 7.08 -41.97 11.69
CA ASP A 470 6.54 -42.98 10.77
C ASP A 470 7.15 -42.80 9.35
N GLU A 471 8.48 -42.68 9.29
CA GLU A 471 9.23 -42.73 8.03
C GLU A 471 9.86 -44.12 7.85
N GLU A 472 9.29 -44.86 6.89
CA GLU A 472 9.83 -46.08 6.29
C GLU A 472 11.28 -45.85 5.83
N ARG A 473 12.24 -46.31 6.63
CA ARG A 473 13.66 -46.35 6.28
C ARG A 473 13.93 -47.45 5.26
N ASP A 474 14.38 -47.03 4.08
CA ASP A 474 14.96 -47.87 3.03
C ASP A 474 16.23 -48.61 3.56
N PRO A 475 16.30 -49.96 3.49
CA PRO A 475 17.39 -50.74 4.05
C PRO A 475 18.66 -50.83 3.18
N ASN A 476 18.76 -50.10 2.07
CA ASN A 476 19.94 -50.16 1.19
C ASN A 476 20.67 -48.82 1.04
N VAL A 477 21.32 -48.35 2.10
CA VAL A 477 22.47 -47.42 1.93
C VAL A 477 23.61 -47.87 2.83
N SER A 478 24.56 -48.54 2.20
CA SER A 478 25.72 -49.16 2.82
C SER A 478 26.79 -48.13 3.21
N VAL A 479 27.35 -48.40 4.38
CA VAL A 479 28.61 -47.95 4.96
C VAL A 479 29.73 -47.70 3.92
N VAL A 480 30.29 -46.50 3.91
CA VAL A 480 31.72 -46.29 3.64
C VAL A 480 32.30 -45.38 4.72
N GLN A 481 33.18 -45.97 5.50
CA GLN A 481 34.01 -45.33 6.51
C GLN A 481 35.36 -44.96 5.89
N ALA A 482 36.04 -44.02 6.55
CA ALA A 482 37.45 -43.61 6.40
C ALA A 482 37.63 -42.36 5.50
N GLN A 483 38.45 -41.35 5.82
CA GLN A 483 39.61 -41.27 6.71
C GLN A 483 39.74 -39.86 7.31
N ILE A 484 40.20 -39.82 8.57
CA ILE A 484 40.69 -38.64 9.26
C ILE A 484 42.03 -38.25 8.63
N ALA A 485 42.13 -37.03 8.11
CA ALA A 485 43.39 -36.43 7.68
C ALA A 485 43.60 -35.10 8.42
N ASN A 486 44.55 -35.13 9.35
CA ASN A 486 45.13 -33.97 10.02
C ASN A 486 45.70 -32.97 8.99
N LYS A 487 45.38 -31.69 9.15
CA LYS A 487 46.16 -30.59 8.58
C LYS A 487 46.64 -29.66 9.72
N PRO A 488 47.96 -29.47 9.89
CA PRO A 488 48.52 -28.46 10.78
C PRO A 488 48.76 -27.15 10.03
N GLY A 489 48.67 -26.04 10.77
CA GLY A 489 49.32 -24.78 10.42
C GLY A 489 48.45 -23.77 9.68
N GLN A 490 47.79 -22.89 10.44
CA GLN A 490 47.40 -21.58 9.94
C GLN A 490 47.94 -20.52 10.91
N VAL A 491 48.74 -19.63 10.33
CA VAL A 491 49.42 -18.49 10.96
C VAL A 491 48.37 -17.46 11.38
N PRO A 492 48.46 -16.86 12.59
CA PRO A 492 47.52 -15.81 12.97
C PRO A 492 47.81 -14.53 12.18
N GLU A 493 46.79 -14.02 11.50
CA GLU A 493 46.77 -12.64 11.00
C GLU A 493 46.76 -11.65 12.19
N PRO A 494 47.39 -10.48 12.04
CA PRO A 494 47.44 -9.47 13.08
C PRO A 494 46.05 -8.86 13.30
N VAL A 495 45.59 -8.94 14.54
CA VAL A 495 44.38 -8.26 15.02
C VAL A 495 44.63 -6.76 15.02
N ASP A 496 43.83 -6.02 14.26
CA ASP A 496 43.80 -4.57 14.25
C ASP A 496 43.08 -4.08 15.52
N ILE A 497 43.87 -3.78 16.55
CA ILE A 497 43.41 -3.31 17.87
C ILE A 497 43.16 -1.80 17.77
N LEU A 498 42.05 -1.37 17.17
CA LEU A 498 41.52 0.00 17.33
C LEU A 498 40.02 0.04 16.98
N ASP A 499 39.15 -0.49 17.83
CA ASP A 499 37.82 0.10 18.05
C ASP A 499 37.29 -0.25 19.45
N VAL A 500 37.87 0.44 20.45
CA VAL A 500 37.36 0.45 21.82
C VAL A 500 36.34 1.58 21.88
N SER A 501 35.08 1.31 21.55
CA SER A 501 33.97 2.19 21.91
C SER A 501 33.34 1.67 23.21
N ASP A 502 33.82 2.27 24.28
CA ASP A 502 33.34 2.30 25.66
C ASP A 502 31.81 2.50 25.72
N TYR A 503 31.06 1.43 25.96
CA TYR A 503 29.66 1.51 26.39
C TYR A 503 29.65 1.70 27.90
N GLY A 504 29.68 2.98 28.29
CA GLY A 504 29.36 3.42 29.64
C GLY A 504 27.91 3.11 29.98
N ASP A 505 27.73 2.01 30.70
CA ASP A 505 26.59 1.71 31.53
C ASP A 505 26.57 2.70 32.70
N SER A 506 25.51 3.52 32.80
CA SER A 506 25.24 4.30 34.01
C SER A 506 23.78 4.13 34.40
N SER A 507 23.54 3.06 35.14
CA SER A 507 22.45 2.95 36.10
C SER A 507 22.77 3.73 37.39
N ASP A 508 21.70 4.31 37.94
CA ASP A 508 21.40 4.58 39.35
C ASP A 508 21.91 5.84 40.10
N ASP A 509 20.87 6.48 40.66
CA ASP A 509 20.72 7.05 42.01
C ASP A 509 21.56 8.25 42.47
N SER A 510 20.89 9.38 42.74
CA SER A 510 20.55 9.81 44.12
C SER A 510 20.12 11.30 44.19
N ASP A 511 19.12 11.54 45.06
CA ASP A 511 18.60 12.79 45.67
C ASP A 511 17.79 13.83 44.86
#